data_AF-A0A1Y0EH01-F1
#
_entry.id   AF-A0A1Y0EH01-F1
#
_cell.length_a   1.000
_cell.length_b   1.000
_cell.length_c   1.000
_cell.angle_alpha   90.00
_cell.angle_beta   90.00
_cell.angle_gamma   90.00
#
_symmetry.space_group_name_H-M   'P 1'
#
loop_
_entity.id
_entity.type
_entity.pdbx_description
1 polymer ?
#
loop_
_entity_poly.entity_id
_entity_poly.type
_entity_poly.pdbx_seq_one_letter_code
_entity_poly.pdbx_strand_id
1 'polypeptide(L)'
;MHFNSLNRLRHLGEIATSRHLATRELADRLRTVRDERHRAAERVERLTTGRDYSDRGGVEAEVKRLEARIADLDETITDLEDRRQNASAGFQAAKTLETRCREFAREHGLPVPEEVIGDAEGYAGARMPGGLGMIQQGGAA
;
A
#
# COMPACT_ATOMS: atom_id res chain seq x y z
N MET A 1 -3.31 -37.06 -11.27
CA MET A 1 -3.17 -35.96 -10.28
C MET A 1 -2.91 -34.62 -10.99
N HIS A 2 -3.88 -34.07 -11.75
CA HIS A 2 -3.73 -32.82 -12.52
C HIS A 2 -4.11 -31.53 -11.74
N PHE A 3 -4.54 -31.64 -10.48
CA PHE A 3 -5.10 -30.54 -9.70
C PHE A 3 -4.09 -29.52 -9.12
N ASN A 4 -2.78 -29.73 -9.26
CA ASN A 4 -1.79 -28.94 -8.53
C ASN A 4 -1.33 -27.67 -9.29
N SER A 5 -1.31 -27.68 -10.63
CA SER A 5 -0.80 -26.54 -11.42
C SER A 5 -1.76 -25.35 -11.43
N LEU A 6 -3.07 -25.59 -11.61
CA LEU A 6 -4.10 -24.56 -11.59
C LEU A 6 -4.14 -23.80 -10.26
N ASN A 7 -4.17 -24.54 -9.14
CA ASN A 7 -4.21 -23.95 -7.80
C ASN A 7 -2.95 -23.12 -7.51
N ARG A 8 -1.78 -23.57 -7.96
CA ARG A 8 -0.53 -22.81 -7.84
C ARG A 8 -0.54 -21.52 -8.65
N LEU A 9 -1.00 -21.56 -9.90
CA LEU A 9 -1.11 -20.36 -10.74
C LEU A 9 -2.09 -19.34 -10.17
N ARG A 10 -3.25 -19.81 -9.68
CA ARG A 10 -4.22 -18.97 -9.00
C ARG A 10 -3.64 -18.33 -7.75
N HIS A 11 -2.95 -19.11 -6.92
CA HIS A 11 -2.32 -18.59 -5.71
C HIS A 11 -1.24 -17.54 -5.98
N LEU A 12 -0.44 -17.73 -7.04
CA LEU A 12 0.54 -16.71 -7.48
C LEU A 12 -0.14 -15.41 -7.92
N GLY A 13 -1.25 -15.52 -8.64
CA GLY A 13 -2.08 -14.38 -8.99
C GLY A 13 -2.62 -13.63 -7.77
N GLU A 14 -3.15 -14.36 -6.79
CA GLU A 14 -3.64 -13.78 -5.52
C GLU A 14 -2.53 -13.03 -4.75
N ILE A 15 -1.31 -13.58 -4.72
CA ILE A 15 -0.14 -12.91 -4.12
C ILE A 15 0.18 -11.61 -4.85
N ALA A 16 0.18 -11.62 -6.19
CA ALA A 16 0.44 -10.42 -6.98
C ALA A 16 -0.61 -9.34 -6.71
N THR A 17 -1.90 -9.69 -6.72
CA THR A 17 -3.02 -8.79 -6.40
C THR A 17 -2.88 -8.20 -5.00
N SER A 18 -2.61 -9.03 -3.99
CA SER A 18 -2.46 -8.57 -2.60
C SER A 18 -1.33 -7.54 -2.46
N ARG A 19 -0.19 -7.77 -3.13
CA ARG A 19 0.94 -6.84 -3.14
C ARG A 19 0.62 -5.54 -3.89
N HIS A 20 -0.17 -5.62 -4.96
CA HIS A 20 -0.64 -4.44 -5.67
C HIS A 20 -1.54 -3.56 -4.79
N LEU A 21 -2.49 -4.17 -4.08
CA LEU A 21 -3.38 -3.46 -3.15
C LEU A 21 -2.60 -2.81 -2.00
N ALA A 22 -1.62 -3.51 -1.42
CA ALA A 22 -0.75 -2.95 -0.39
C ALA A 22 0.04 -1.73 -0.91
N THR A 23 0.51 -1.78 -2.16
CA THR A 23 1.21 -0.66 -2.79
C THR A 23 0.29 0.56 -2.96
N ARG A 24 -0.98 0.34 -3.36
CA ARG A 24 -1.97 1.43 -3.48
C ARG A 24 -2.30 2.06 -2.13
N GLU A 25 -2.54 1.24 -1.10
CA GLU A 25 -2.81 1.73 0.26
C GLU A 25 -1.66 2.57 0.83
N LEU A 26 -0.41 2.14 0.58
CA LEU A 26 0.77 2.93 0.94
C LEU A 26 0.85 4.24 0.16
N ALA A 27 0.50 4.25 -1.14
CA ALA A 27 0.47 5.46 -1.95
C ALA A 27 -0.60 6.46 -1.48
N ASP A 28 -1.79 5.98 -1.14
CA ASP A 28 -2.88 6.81 -0.60
C ASP A 28 -2.49 7.41 0.75
N ARG A 29 -1.92 6.59 1.64
CA ARG A 29 -1.43 7.07 2.94
C ARG A 29 -0.31 8.10 2.78
N LEU A 30 0.61 7.88 1.85
CA LEU A 30 1.69 8.84 1.55
C LEU A 30 1.14 10.19 1.09
N ARG A 31 0.09 10.19 0.25
CA ARG A 31 -0.59 11.42 -0.16
C ARG A 31 -1.18 12.15 1.06
N THR A 32 -1.91 11.45 1.92
CA THR A 32 -2.49 12.04 3.14
C THR A 32 -1.43 12.67 4.04
N VAL A 33 -0.33 11.97 4.31
CA VAL A 33 0.73 12.48 5.20
C VAL A 33 1.43 13.70 4.58
N ARG A 34 1.67 13.70 3.26
CA ARG A 34 2.22 14.87 2.55
C ARG A 34 1.30 16.08 2.60
N ASP A 35 -0.01 15.88 2.45
CA ASP A 35 -1.00 16.95 2.56
C ASP A 35 -1.03 17.53 3.98
N GLU A 36 -0.95 16.67 5.01
CA GLU A 36 -0.86 17.12 6.41
C GLU A 36 0.42 17.93 6.66
N ARG A 37 1.55 17.46 6.14
CA ARG A 37 2.85 18.12 6.26
C ARG A 37 2.85 19.48 5.58
N HIS A 38 2.22 19.58 4.40
CA HIS A 38 2.05 20.83 3.69
C HIS A 38 1.19 21.83 4.48
N ARG A 39 0.03 21.41 5.00
CA ARG A 39 -0.84 22.28 5.82
C ARG A 39 -0.18 22.76 7.10
N ALA A 40 0.65 21.91 7.73
CA ALA A 40 1.42 22.30 8.91
C ALA A 40 2.45 23.39 8.56
N ALA A 41 3.17 23.23 7.44
CA ALA A 41 4.13 24.23 6.97
C ALA A 41 3.46 25.56 6.60
N GLU A 42 2.33 25.54 5.89
CA GLU A 42 1.54 26.74 5.58
C GLU A 42 1.03 27.45 6.85
N ARG A 43 0.74 26.69 7.92
CA ARG A 43 0.33 27.27 9.20
C ARG A 43 1.51 27.96 9.89
N VAL A 44 2.70 27.38 9.86
CA VAL A 44 3.93 28.02 10.36
C VAL A 44 4.23 29.31 9.59
N GLU A 45 4.14 29.28 8.26
CA GLU A 45 4.37 30.46 7.43
C GLU A 45 3.38 31.59 7.75
N ARG A 46 2.09 31.29 7.88
CA ARG A 46 1.07 32.28 8.27
C ARG A 46 1.32 32.87 9.67
N LEU A 47 1.67 32.02 10.63
CA LEU A 47 1.98 32.45 11.98
C LEU A 47 3.23 33.33 12.05
N THR A 48 4.20 33.13 11.17
CA THR A 48 5.46 33.90 11.16
C THR A 48 5.38 35.20 10.34
N THR A 49 4.50 35.26 9.34
CA THR A 49 4.33 36.43 8.47
C THR A 49 3.31 37.46 8.96
N GLY A 50 2.28 37.05 9.71
CA GLY A 50 1.20 37.92 10.22
C GLY A 50 1.57 38.83 11.40
N ARG A 51 2.67 39.59 11.31
CA ARG A 51 3.45 40.30 12.37
C ARG A 51 2.74 41.28 13.34
N ASP A 52 1.43 41.23 13.55
CA ASP A 52 0.70 42.02 14.57
C ASP A 52 0.17 41.14 15.72
N TYR A 53 1.04 40.37 16.37
CA TYR A 53 0.62 39.49 17.46
C TYR A 53 0.71 40.15 18.84
N SER A 54 -0.45 40.33 19.48
CA SER A 54 -0.59 40.69 20.90
C SER A 54 -0.14 39.56 21.85
N ASP A 55 -0.09 38.31 21.37
CA ASP A 55 0.36 37.12 22.12
C ASP A 55 1.54 36.44 21.42
N ARG A 56 2.72 37.06 21.52
CA ARG A 56 3.96 36.57 20.90
C ARG A 56 4.41 35.21 21.46
N GLY A 57 4.19 34.98 22.75
CA GLY A 57 4.59 33.74 23.43
C GLY A 57 3.75 32.53 23.00
N GLY A 58 2.43 32.71 22.86
CA GLY A 58 1.54 31.67 22.35
C GLY A 58 1.86 31.27 20.90
N VAL A 59 2.18 32.25 20.06
CA VAL A 59 2.56 32.01 18.66
C VAL A 59 3.89 31.26 18.55
N GLU A 60 4.91 31.64 19.33
CA GLU A 60 6.20 30.94 19.34
C GLU A 60 6.06 29.48 19.80
N ALA A 61 5.24 29.21 20.81
CA ALA A 61 4.98 27.85 21.28
C ALA A 61 4.26 27.00 20.22
N GLU A 62 3.26 27.56 19.55
CA GLU A 62 2.52 26.88 18.48
C GLU A 62 3.41 26.62 17.25
N VAL A 63 4.26 27.57 16.85
CA VAL A 63 5.24 27.37 15.76
C VAL A 63 6.16 26.21 16.10
N LYS A 64 6.76 26.21 17.30
CA LYS A 64 7.65 25.12 17.74
C LYS A 64 6.96 23.76 17.73
N ARG A 65 5.69 23.71 18.14
CA ARG A 65 4.88 22.49 18.10
C ARG A 65 4.63 22.00 16.66
N LEU A 66 4.33 22.93 15.75
CA LEU A 66 4.12 22.60 14.34
C LEU A 66 5.41 22.17 13.65
N GLU A 67 6.54 22.78 13.96
CA GLU A 67 7.86 22.37 13.47
C GLU A 67 8.22 20.95 13.92
N ALA A 68 7.99 20.62 15.20
CA ALA A 68 8.16 19.26 15.69
C ALA A 68 7.25 18.27 14.95
N ARG A 69 5.97 18.64 14.74
CA ARG A 69 5.04 17.80 13.97
C ARG A 69 5.49 17.63 12.51
N ILE A 70 6.07 18.64 11.88
CA ILE A 70 6.60 18.53 10.52
C ILE A 70 7.75 17.53 10.49
N ALA A 71 8.65 17.57 11.48
CA ALA A 71 9.73 16.58 11.59
C ALA A 71 9.20 15.15 11.71
N ASP A 72 8.21 14.92 12.59
CA ASP A 72 7.57 13.60 12.74
C ASP A 72 6.89 13.13 11.43
N LEU A 73 6.26 14.06 10.71
CA LEU A 73 5.63 13.77 9.42
C LEU A 73 6.66 13.47 8.34
N ASP A 74 7.81 14.14 8.34
CA ASP A 74 8.90 13.89 7.40
C ASP A 74 9.51 12.49 7.63
N GLU A 75 9.72 12.08 8.89
CA GLU A 75 10.14 10.71 9.22
C GLU A 75 9.10 9.67 8.75
N THR A 76 7.82 9.96 8.96
CA THR A 76 6.72 9.09 8.51
C THR A 76 6.67 8.98 6.99
N ILE A 77 6.93 10.07 6.26
CA ILE A 77 7.01 10.07 4.79
C ILE A 77 8.13 9.16 4.32
N THR A 78 9.33 9.28 4.90
CA THR A 78 10.48 8.43 4.54
C THR A 78 10.19 6.95 4.77
N ASP A 79 9.67 6.57 5.93
CA ASP A 79 9.29 5.17 6.22
C ASP A 79 8.22 4.64 5.23
N LEU A 80 7.22 5.45 4.90
CA LEU A 80 6.18 5.06 3.94
C LEU A 80 6.72 4.93 2.51
N GLU A 81 7.68 5.78 2.11
CA GLU A 81 8.34 5.69 0.81
C GLU A 81 9.13 4.40 0.67
N ASP A 82 9.92 4.04 1.69
CA ASP A 82 10.70 2.80 1.72
C ASP A 82 9.78 1.57 1.67
N ARG A 83 8.71 1.57 2.47
CA ARG A 83 7.71 0.49 2.46
C ARG A 83 7.03 0.37 1.10
N ARG A 84 6.68 1.49 0.47
CA ARG A 84 6.05 1.52 -0.86
C ARG A 84 7.01 0.98 -1.92
N GLN A 85 8.28 1.34 -1.87
CA GLN A 85 9.30 0.84 -2.79
C GLN A 85 9.48 -0.68 -2.64
N ASN A 86 9.57 -1.17 -1.41
CA ASN A 86 9.66 -2.61 -1.13
C ASN A 86 8.41 -3.37 -1.58
N ALA A 87 7.21 -2.82 -1.34
CA ALA A 87 5.96 -3.41 -1.79
C ALA A 87 5.87 -3.45 -3.33
N SER A 88 6.27 -2.38 -4.00
CA SER A 88 6.32 -2.29 -5.46
C SER A 88 7.30 -3.31 -6.06
N ALA A 89 8.51 -3.42 -5.50
CA ALA A 89 9.48 -4.45 -5.91
C ALA A 89 8.91 -5.87 -5.72
N GLY A 90 8.25 -6.10 -4.59
CA GLY A 90 7.56 -7.37 -4.31
C GLY A 90 6.45 -7.66 -5.31
N PHE A 91 5.65 -6.66 -5.69
CA PHE A 91 4.61 -6.79 -6.71
C PHE A 91 5.20 -7.16 -8.07
N GLN A 92 6.23 -6.45 -8.53
CA GLN A 92 6.88 -6.73 -9.82
C GLN A 92 7.49 -8.14 -9.88
N ALA A 93 8.13 -8.58 -8.80
CA ALA A 93 8.65 -9.93 -8.70
C ALA A 93 7.54 -10.99 -8.77
N ALA A 94 6.44 -10.79 -8.04
CA ALA A 94 5.29 -11.69 -8.06
C ALA A 94 4.64 -11.73 -9.45
N LYS A 95 4.47 -10.58 -10.10
CA LYS A 95 3.87 -10.49 -11.44
C LYS A 95 4.74 -11.17 -12.51
N THR A 96 6.05 -10.96 -12.44
CA THR A 96 7.00 -11.62 -13.36
C THR A 96 6.94 -13.15 -13.20
N LEU A 97 6.90 -13.64 -11.96
CA LEU A 97 6.79 -15.07 -11.69
C LEU A 97 5.45 -15.63 -12.20
N GLU A 98 4.34 -14.94 -11.91
CA GLU A 98 3.01 -15.31 -12.41
C GLU A 98 3.01 -15.44 -13.95
N THR A 99 3.52 -14.42 -14.66
CA THR A 99 3.58 -14.42 -16.12
C THR A 99 4.38 -15.60 -16.66
N ARG A 100 5.60 -15.83 -16.13
CA ARG A 100 6.44 -16.96 -16.55
C ARG A 100 5.79 -18.31 -16.31
N CYS A 101 5.12 -18.49 -15.17
CA CYS A 101 4.44 -19.74 -14.87
C CYS A 101 3.22 -19.97 -15.79
N ARG A 102 2.50 -18.89 -16.17
CA ARG A 102 1.41 -18.98 -17.16
C ARG A 102 1.93 -19.32 -18.56
N GLU A 103 3.02 -18.71 -18.99
CA GLU A 103 3.67 -19.00 -20.27
C GLU A 103 4.11 -20.46 -20.33
N PHE A 104 4.83 -20.94 -19.31
CA PHE A 104 5.22 -22.33 -19.18
C PHE A 104 4.02 -23.28 -19.23
N ALA A 105 2.92 -22.95 -18.54
CA ALA A 105 1.71 -23.76 -18.58
C ALA A 105 1.11 -23.84 -19.99
N ARG A 106 1.08 -22.74 -20.74
CA ARG A 106 0.61 -22.72 -22.14
C ARG A 106 1.49 -23.56 -23.06
N GLU A 107 2.81 -23.42 -22.93
CA GLU A 107 3.79 -24.17 -23.75
C GLU A 107 3.67 -25.69 -23.55
N HIS A 108 3.36 -26.12 -22.33
CA HIS A 108 3.25 -27.53 -21.96
C HIS A 108 1.82 -28.07 -22.01
N GLY A 109 0.85 -27.32 -22.56
CA GLY A 109 -0.55 -27.76 -22.64
C GLY A 109 -1.22 -27.97 -21.28
N LEU A 110 -0.69 -27.33 -20.23
CA LEU A 110 -1.25 -27.38 -18.89
C LEU A 110 -2.42 -26.39 -18.78
N PRO A 111 -3.44 -26.72 -17.97
CA PRO A 111 -4.57 -25.84 -17.77
C PRO A 111 -4.14 -24.53 -17.09
N VAL A 112 -4.61 -23.41 -17.65
CA VAL A 112 -4.33 -22.04 -17.17
C VAL A 112 -5.64 -21.42 -16.67
N PRO A 113 -5.64 -20.76 -15.50
CA PRO A 113 -6.83 -20.04 -15.03
C PRO A 113 -7.15 -18.87 -15.98
N GLU A 114 -8.40 -18.79 -16.45
CA GLU A 114 -8.87 -17.67 -17.30
C GLU A 114 -8.92 -16.35 -16.55
N GLU A 115 -9.24 -16.39 -15.25
CA GLU A 115 -9.31 -15.22 -14.38
C GLU A 115 -8.44 -15.42 -13.13
N VAL A 116 -7.57 -14.45 -12.85
CA VAL A 116 -6.99 -14.28 -11.53
C VAL A 116 -7.83 -13.25 -10.79
N ILE A 117 -8.35 -13.68 -9.64
CA ILE A 117 -9.12 -12.86 -8.72
C ILE A 117 -8.26 -11.63 -8.36
N GLY A 118 -8.60 -10.48 -8.93
CA GLY A 118 -7.87 -9.23 -8.73
C GLY A 118 -7.79 -8.28 -9.93
N ASP A 119 -7.99 -8.78 -11.16
CA ASP A 119 -8.08 -7.90 -12.34
C ASP A 119 -9.40 -7.11 -12.39
N ALA A 120 -10.40 -7.50 -11.58
CA ALA A 120 -11.63 -6.74 -11.41
C ALA A 120 -11.40 -5.55 -10.48
N GLU A 121 -11.70 -4.34 -10.96
CA GLU A 121 -11.67 -3.04 -10.26
C GLU A 121 -12.43 -2.99 -8.90
N GLY A 122 -13.02 -4.10 -8.45
CA GLY A 122 -13.87 -4.19 -7.25
C GLY A 122 -13.56 -5.34 -6.28
N TYR A 123 -12.38 -5.98 -6.30
CA TYR A 123 -12.09 -7.01 -5.29
C TYR A 123 -11.81 -6.43 -3.90
N ALA A 124 -12.89 -6.12 -3.17
CA ALA A 124 -12.94 -5.84 -1.74
C ALA A 124 -13.05 -7.14 -0.91
N GLY A 125 -12.26 -8.16 -1.28
CA GLY A 125 -12.23 -9.43 -0.54
C GLY A 125 -11.71 -9.22 0.88
N ALA A 126 -12.35 -9.88 1.85
CA ALA A 126 -12.11 -9.71 3.29
C ALA A 126 -10.61 -9.76 3.63
N ARG A 127 -10.10 -8.62 4.13
CA ARG A 127 -8.75 -8.48 4.68
C ARG A 127 -8.64 -9.35 5.93
N MET A 128 -7.86 -10.43 5.87
CA MET A 128 -7.51 -11.20 7.07
C MET A 128 -6.59 -10.34 7.97
N PRO A 129 -6.89 -10.18 9.27
CA PRO A 129 -6.00 -9.49 10.19
C PRO A 129 -4.79 -10.39 10.44
N GLY A 130 -3.60 -9.95 10.02
CA GLY A 130 -2.34 -10.64 10.35
C GLY A 130 -1.58 -11.27 9.18
N GLY A 131 -2.00 -11.07 7.93
CA GLY A 131 -1.15 -11.25 6.74
C GLY A 131 -0.33 -12.54 6.72
N LEU A 132 -0.98 -13.71 6.61
CA LEU A 132 -0.46 -14.98 6.07
C LEU A 132 -1.58 -16.03 6.16
N GLY A 133 -2.03 -16.54 5.01
CA GLY A 133 -2.95 -17.69 4.92
C GLY A 133 -4.43 -17.35 4.86
N MET A 134 -5.15 -17.99 3.92
CA MET A 134 -6.62 -17.97 3.84
C MET A 134 -7.18 -19.09 4.73
N ILE A 135 -8.20 -18.76 5.52
CA ILE A 135 -9.07 -19.75 6.18
C ILE A 135 -9.82 -20.50 5.09
N GLN A 136 -9.64 -21.82 5.06
CA GLN A 136 -10.52 -22.71 4.32
C GLN A 136 -11.87 -22.69 5.04
N GLN A 137 -12.84 -21.90 4.56
CA GLN A 137 -14.24 -22.07 4.99
C GLN A 137 -14.72 -23.42 4.48
N GLY A 138 -14.55 -24.45 5.31
CA GLY A 138 -15.40 -25.63 5.27
C GLY A 138 -16.77 -25.25 5.82
N GLY A 139 -17.84 -25.67 5.13
CA GLY A 139 -19.20 -25.46 5.61
C GLY A 139 -20.29 -25.80 4.61
N ALA A 140 -20.53 -27.10 4.45
CA ALA A 140 -21.82 -27.77 4.27
C ALA A 140 -22.95 -27.11 3.43
N ALA A 141 -23.32 -27.78 2.33
CA ALA A 141 -24.66 -28.35 2.13
C ALA A 141 -24.55 -29.50 1.11
#